data_AF-A0A7Z9LYK5-F1
#
_entry.id   AF-A0A7Z9LYK5-F1
#
_cell.length_a   1.000
_cell.length_b   1.000
_cell.length_c   1.000
_cell.angle_alpha   90.00
_cell.angle_beta   90.00
_cell.angle_gamma   90.00
#
_symmetry.space_group_name_H-M   'P 1'
#
loop_
_entity.id
_entity.type
_entity.pdbx_description
1 polymer ?
#
loop_
_entity_poly.entity_id
_entity_poly.type
_entity_poly.pdbx_seq_one_letter_code
_entity_poly.pdbx_strand_id
1 'polypeptide(L)'
;MNRILGIVGRLTTLAMVMLFTISLVAQQPAPAPAPAVFKKIDVATIFDANTEAVLADKRLQSNIRRNVSFAKAQVYDVLRGGSGLSDNFVIAEGTPDENTITNQQLLSGWYQNYHFALMTQAGSMGDIDLQRLEFIKELTMICTDNDIHSHVVDQIAIPQMTAFLQENYHPAVKYNAMLIIGQLNSQVVITNEGRTVPAPLPAALTFMVDAIKSGTETDAILLASWIGVLRHVRLNRLNQQIAGSDVVTIAGEAMKLLNQTTPPANRSAGGQVWLQRRAIDVLAMIGQDDQKILPKILSIMQDDKAAMSLRLTAARALKYFNYSPSTQVPVESTSNALGTLIVRICRNEIDRVDQEKALAALQEASGVSVDEGDMGGMGGMGGMMGGMEGGTGGMEGDMGSMMGGMGGSTDVKSMLKPKEKRQVDYTRRILVYQLFHVYEAIGEKQIRTTAPIGMYAAVVQDAAGQVALDRLGDAMTVLIDILRIPEPDDLGKPVAEPNRDTLLESIAAEIRKLESFVIPVETPPETVTADAPAASVPGALPGS
;
A
#
# COMPACT_ATOMS: atom_id res chain seq x y z
N MET A 1 -42.63 12.08 51.77
CA MET A 1 -41.22 11.98 51.33
C MET A 1 -41.03 11.73 49.82
N ASN A 2 -41.95 11.07 49.10
CA ASN A 2 -41.81 10.85 47.64
C ASN A 2 -42.17 12.03 46.70
N ARG A 3 -42.53 13.20 47.23
CA ARG A 3 -42.72 14.42 46.41
C ARG A 3 -41.57 15.42 46.46
N ILE A 4 -40.58 15.21 47.34
CA ILE A 4 -39.42 16.11 47.50
C ILE A 4 -38.23 15.65 46.64
N LEU A 5 -38.10 14.35 46.33
CA LEU A 5 -37.05 13.84 45.43
C LEU A 5 -37.23 14.25 43.95
N GLY A 6 -38.47 14.52 43.51
CA GLY A 6 -38.75 14.92 42.12
C GLY A 6 -38.38 16.37 41.78
N ILE A 7 -38.22 17.23 42.81
CA ILE A 7 -37.88 18.65 42.63
C ILE A 7 -36.36 18.85 42.65
N VAL A 8 -35.63 18.06 43.45
CA VAL A 8 -34.16 18.10 43.50
C VAL A 8 -33.54 17.56 42.21
N GLY A 9 -34.12 16.54 41.59
CA GLY A 9 -33.64 15.98 40.32
C GLY A 9 -33.93 16.84 39.08
N ARG A 10 -34.83 17.84 39.16
CA ARG A 10 -35.09 18.78 38.05
C ARG A 10 -34.28 20.08 38.17
N LEU A 11 -33.86 20.47 39.37
CA LEU A 11 -32.97 21.62 39.56
C LEU A 11 -31.50 21.33 39.15
N THR A 12 -31.01 20.11 39.32
CA THR A 12 -29.64 19.73 38.88
C THR A 12 -29.52 19.67 37.36
N THR A 13 -30.56 19.23 36.65
CA THR A 13 -30.56 19.22 35.17
C THR A 13 -30.71 20.63 34.59
N LEU A 14 -31.48 21.52 35.22
CA LEU A 14 -31.59 22.91 34.78
C LEU A 14 -30.31 23.73 35.07
N ALA A 15 -29.61 23.43 36.18
CA ALA A 15 -28.33 24.06 36.50
C ALA A 15 -27.19 23.57 35.58
N MET A 16 -27.17 22.30 35.15
CA MET A 16 -26.21 21.81 34.15
C MET A 16 -26.46 22.38 32.75
N VAL A 17 -27.72 22.63 32.37
CA VAL A 17 -28.06 23.26 31.07
C VAL A 17 -27.78 24.78 31.09
N MET A 18 -27.92 25.45 32.24
CA MET A 18 -27.54 26.87 32.40
C MET A 18 -26.02 27.09 32.50
N LEU A 19 -25.26 26.15 33.07
CA LEU A 19 -23.78 26.20 33.07
C LEU A 19 -23.17 25.88 31.70
N PHE A 20 -23.87 25.15 30.84
CA PHE A 20 -23.46 24.94 29.44
C PHE A 20 -23.83 26.09 28.50
N THR A 21 -24.75 26.97 28.89
CA THR A 21 -25.20 28.08 28.03
C THR A 21 -24.52 29.43 28.34
N ILE A 22 -23.82 29.56 29.46
CA ILE A 22 -23.09 30.80 29.83
C ILE A 22 -21.60 30.76 29.43
N SER A 23 -21.05 29.59 29.07
CA SER A 23 -19.70 29.48 28.45
C SER A 23 -19.72 29.54 26.91
N LEU A 24 -20.88 29.80 26.30
CA LEU A 24 -21.03 30.03 24.86
C LEU A 24 -21.02 31.54 24.52
N VAL A 25 -20.27 32.33 25.28
CA VAL A 25 -19.84 33.65 24.81
C VAL A 25 -18.85 33.41 23.68
N ALA A 26 -19.37 33.46 22.46
CA ALA A 26 -18.68 33.70 21.20
C ALA A 26 -17.14 33.59 21.27
N GLN A 27 -16.61 32.36 21.31
CA GLN A 27 -15.41 32.09 20.55
C GLN A 27 -15.82 32.22 19.09
N GLN A 28 -15.82 33.46 18.61
CA GLN A 28 -15.72 33.75 17.19
C GLN A 28 -14.62 32.80 16.70
N PRO A 29 -14.93 31.82 15.82
CA PRO A 29 -13.93 30.89 15.34
C PRO A 29 -12.76 31.76 14.90
N ALA A 30 -11.58 31.52 15.49
CA ALA A 30 -10.40 32.27 15.13
C ALA A 30 -10.38 32.32 13.60
N PRO A 31 -10.25 33.52 12.99
CA PRO A 31 -10.31 33.64 11.54
C PRO A 31 -9.43 32.54 10.97
N ALA A 32 -10.02 31.69 10.11
CA ALA A 32 -9.32 30.56 9.53
C ALA A 32 -7.96 31.08 9.08
N PRO A 33 -6.83 30.46 9.50
CA PRO A 33 -5.51 30.96 9.15
C PRO A 33 -5.51 31.17 7.64
N ALA A 34 -5.09 32.36 7.20
CA ALA A 34 -5.04 32.68 5.79
C ALA A 34 -4.34 31.51 5.07
N PRO A 35 -4.90 31.03 3.94
CA PRO A 35 -4.35 29.87 3.26
C PRO A 35 -2.86 30.10 3.03
N ALA A 36 -2.04 29.13 3.46
CA ALA A 36 -0.60 29.25 3.36
C ALA A 36 -0.23 29.58 1.90
N VAL A 37 0.46 30.70 1.71
CA VAL A 37 0.95 31.10 0.38
C VAL A 37 2.19 30.27 0.09
N PHE A 38 2.00 29.20 -0.66
CA PHE A 38 3.10 28.34 -1.12
C PHE A 38 3.86 29.00 -2.27
N LYS A 39 5.17 28.76 -2.32
CA LYS A 39 6.04 29.16 -3.43
C LYS A 39 5.56 28.50 -4.73
N LYS A 40 5.70 29.23 -5.83
CA LYS A 40 5.40 28.79 -7.19
C LYS A 40 6.56 29.17 -8.11
N ILE A 41 6.73 28.42 -9.17
CA ILE A 41 7.62 28.78 -10.29
C ILE A 41 6.71 29.23 -11.42
N ASP A 42 6.92 30.46 -11.91
CA ASP A 42 6.18 30.97 -13.04
C ASP A 42 6.48 30.13 -14.29
N VAL A 43 5.43 29.76 -15.01
CA VAL A 43 5.58 29.08 -16.30
C VAL A 43 6.16 30.10 -17.28
N ALA A 44 7.21 29.74 -18.00
CA ALA A 44 7.81 30.65 -18.97
C ALA A 44 6.75 31.12 -19.98
N THR A 45 6.73 32.42 -20.26
CA THR A 45 5.69 33.07 -21.08
C THR A 45 5.52 32.45 -22.47
N ILE A 46 6.61 31.95 -23.05
CA ILE A 46 6.61 31.25 -24.35
C ILE A 46 5.86 29.90 -24.34
N PHE A 47 5.55 29.38 -23.14
CA PHE A 47 4.83 28.12 -22.91
C PHE A 47 3.51 28.30 -22.13
N ASP A 48 3.27 29.47 -21.53
CA ASP A 48 2.11 29.69 -20.67
C ASP A 48 0.84 30.07 -21.46
N ALA A 49 0.01 29.07 -21.76
CA ALA A 49 -1.25 29.25 -22.47
C ALA A 49 -2.38 29.90 -21.63
N ASN A 50 -2.17 30.09 -20.33
CA ASN A 50 -3.24 30.38 -19.36
C ASN A 50 -3.22 31.80 -18.80
N THR A 51 -2.29 32.67 -19.23
CA THR A 51 -2.32 34.08 -18.83
C THR A 51 -3.54 34.80 -19.41
N GLU A 52 -4.05 35.82 -18.72
CA GLU A 52 -5.20 36.61 -19.18
C GLU A 52 -5.00 37.19 -20.58
N ALA A 53 -3.79 37.71 -20.85
CA ALA A 53 -3.42 38.23 -22.16
C ALA A 53 -3.47 37.16 -23.26
N VAL A 54 -3.01 35.93 -22.96
CA VAL A 54 -3.07 34.80 -23.90
C VAL A 54 -4.50 34.33 -24.07
N LEU A 55 -5.30 34.26 -23.01
CA LEU A 55 -6.71 33.87 -23.09
C LEU A 55 -7.53 34.82 -23.97
N ALA A 56 -7.15 36.10 -24.00
CA ALA A 56 -7.77 37.12 -24.84
C ALA A 56 -7.31 37.10 -26.32
N ASP A 57 -6.16 36.48 -26.65
CA ASP A 57 -5.58 36.47 -28.00
C ASP A 57 -5.39 35.05 -28.57
N LYS A 58 -6.28 34.67 -29.51
CA LYS A 58 -6.23 33.38 -30.21
C LYS A 58 -4.94 33.15 -31.01
N ARG A 59 -4.32 34.21 -31.55
CA ARG A 59 -3.05 34.09 -32.28
C ARG A 59 -1.94 33.75 -31.31
N LEU A 60 -1.89 34.43 -30.17
CA LEU A 60 -0.92 34.15 -29.12
C LEU A 60 -1.08 32.72 -28.56
N GLN A 61 -2.31 32.25 -28.32
CA GLN A 61 -2.56 30.84 -27.96
C GLN A 61 -2.05 29.86 -29.01
N SER A 62 -2.28 30.14 -30.29
CA SER A 62 -1.81 29.29 -31.38
C SER A 62 -0.28 29.24 -31.42
N ASN A 63 0.38 30.38 -31.22
CA ASN A 63 1.83 30.48 -31.19
C ASN A 63 2.41 29.69 -29.99
N ILE A 64 1.83 29.83 -28.80
CA ILE A 64 2.28 29.10 -27.61
C ILE A 64 2.11 27.58 -27.79
N ARG A 65 0.95 27.12 -28.28
CA ARG A 65 0.75 25.69 -28.56
C ARG A 65 1.75 25.14 -29.58
N ARG A 66 2.08 25.94 -30.61
CA ARG A 66 3.10 25.58 -31.59
C ARG A 66 4.49 25.52 -30.94
N ASN A 67 4.85 26.50 -30.12
CA ASN A 67 6.13 26.54 -29.41
C ASN A 67 6.31 25.35 -28.46
N VAL A 68 5.28 25.02 -27.66
CA VAL A 68 5.28 23.83 -26.79
C VAL A 68 5.47 22.56 -27.61
N SER A 69 4.77 22.45 -28.75
CA SER A 69 4.84 21.27 -29.62
C SER A 69 6.22 21.11 -30.27
N PHE A 70 6.83 22.20 -30.76
CA PHE A 70 8.18 22.17 -31.34
C PHE A 70 9.26 21.91 -30.29
N ALA A 71 9.18 22.57 -29.13
CA ALA A 71 10.09 22.32 -28.03
C ALA A 71 10.02 20.84 -27.58
N LYS A 72 8.81 20.28 -27.42
CA LYS A 72 8.64 18.86 -27.06
C LYS A 72 9.23 17.92 -28.11
N ALA A 73 9.00 18.20 -29.40
CA ALA A 73 9.56 17.40 -30.49
C ALA A 73 11.10 17.41 -30.46
N GLN A 74 11.71 18.58 -30.27
CA GLN A 74 13.16 18.71 -30.16
C GLN A 74 13.70 18.04 -28.89
N VAL A 75 13.05 18.20 -27.73
CA VAL A 75 13.41 17.49 -26.50
C VAL A 75 13.44 15.98 -26.75
N TYR A 76 12.45 15.44 -27.45
CA TYR A 76 12.42 14.00 -27.76
C TYR A 76 13.50 13.56 -28.74
N ASP A 77 13.87 14.41 -29.69
CA ASP A 77 14.99 14.15 -30.60
C ASP A 77 16.31 14.12 -29.84
N VAL A 78 16.54 15.11 -28.98
CA VAL A 78 17.70 15.17 -28.07
C VAL A 78 17.75 13.97 -27.17
N LEU A 79 16.67 13.63 -26.44
CA LEU A 79 16.65 12.46 -25.55
C LEU A 79 17.02 11.14 -26.26
N ARG A 80 16.69 11.01 -27.55
CA ARG A 80 17.02 9.83 -28.36
C ARG A 80 18.45 9.85 -28.95
N GLY A 81 19.22 10.89 -28.67
CA GLY A 81 20.54 11.10 -29.26
C GLY A 81 20.52 11.56 -30.71
N GLY A 82 19.37 12.04 -31.22
CA GLY A 82 19.23 12.60 -32.58
C GLY A 82 19.95 13.94 -32.75
N SER A 83 20.11 14.68 -31.64
CA SER A 83 20.85 15.95 -31.60
C SER A 83 21.60 16.09 -30.27
N GLY A 84 22.83 16.59 -30.32
CA GLY A 84 23.73 16.73 -29.17
C GLY A 84 23.38 17.94 -28.29
N LEU A 85 23.84 17.93 -27.04
CA LEU A 85 23.56 19.00 -26.06
C LEU A 85 24.05 20.39 -26.50
N SER A 86 25.13 20.45 -27.27
CA SER A 86 25.73 21.70 -27.76
C SER A 86 25.14 22.19 -29.09
N ASP A 87 24.26 21.41 -29.72
CA ASP A 87 23.62 21.81 -30.98
C ASP A 87 22.62 22.95 -30.72
N ASN A 88 22.45 23.80 -31.73
CA ASN A 88 21.55 24.94 -31.67
C ASN A 88 20.11 24.55 -32.06
N PHE A 89 19.16 25.14 -31.36
CA PHE A 89 17.73 25.06 -31.62
C PHE A 89 17.14 26.47 -31.66
N VAL A 90 16.28 26.74 -32.65
CA VAL A 90 15.57 28.01 -32.76
C VAL A 90 14.18 27.85 -32.17
N ILE A 91 13.92 28.53 -31.05
CA ILE A 91 12.60 28.59 -30.43
C ILE A 91 11.81 29.78 -30.97
N ALA A 92 10.48 29.63 -31.06
CA ALA A 92 9.57 30.66 -31.52
C ALA A 92 9.89 31.18 -32.94
N GLU A 93 10.37 30.29 -33.81
CA GLU A 93 10.71 30.59 -35.21
C GLU A 93 9.59 31.34 -35.94
N GLY A 94 9.97 32.42 -36.62
CA GLY A 94 9.06 33.28 -37.37
C GLY A 94 8.16 34.16 -36.50
N THR A 95 8.53 34.39 -35.23
CA THR A 95 7.87 35.35 -34.33
C THR A 95 8.84 36.44 -33.87
N PRO A 96 8.36 37.57 -33.32
CA PRO A 96 9.23 38.60 -32.75
C PRO A 96 10.11 38.10 -31.59
N ASP A 97 9.74 36.98 -30.97
CA ASP A 97 10.44 36.37 -29.83
C ASP A 97 11.38 35.22 -30.25
N GLU A 98 11.72 35.14 -31.53
CA GLU A 98 12.65 34.13 -32.06
C GLU A 98 14.00 34.20 -31.33
N ASN A 99 14.47 33.06 -30.84
CA ASN A 99 15.73 32.98 -30.11
C ASN A 99 16.47 31.67 -30.44
N THR A 100 17.79 31.77 -30.62
CA THR A 100 18.65 30.59 -30.81
C THR A 100 19.24 30.20 -29.46
N ILE A 101 18.95 28.99 -29.01
CA ILE A 101 19.44 28.41 -27.75
C ILE A 101 20.13 27.08 -28.02
N THR A 102 20.98 26.61 -27.12
CA THR A 102 21.50 25.24 -27.21
C THR A 102 20.46 24.23 -26.75
N ASN A 103 20.59 22.96 -27.16
CA ASN A 103 19.74 21.88 -26.65
C ASN A 103 19.87 21.71 -25.13
N GLN A 104 21.04 21.98 -24.55
CA GLN A 104 21.22 22.05 -23.10
C GLN A 104 20.32 23.11 -22.45
N GLN A 105 20.27 24.31 -23.03
CA GLN A 105 19.40 25.40 -22.56
C GLN A 105 17.92 25.06 -22.78
N LEU A 106 17.59 24.40 -23.89
CA LEU A 106 16.25 23.91 -24.16
C LEU A 106 15.79 22.90 -23.10
N LEU A 107 16.60 21.89 -22.78
CA LEU A 107 16.25 20.90 -21.75
C LEU A 107 16.04 21.55 -20.38
N SER A 108 16.94 22.46 -19.99
CA SER A 108 16.83 23.21 -18.74
C SER A 108 15.54 24.03 -18.70
N GLY A 109 15.26 24.80 -19.76
CA GLY A 109 14.06 25.62 -19.86
C GLY A 109 12.77 24.81 -19.92
N TRP A 110 12.77 23.71 -20.66
CA TRP A 110 11.62 22.80 -20.78
C TRP A 110 11.26 22.18 -19.44
N TYR A 111 12.24 21.61 -18.73
CA TYR A 111 11.95 20.93 -17.47
C TYR A 111 11.73 21.91 -16.33
N GLN A 112 12.60 22.90 -16.12
CA GLN A 112 12.51 23.78 -14.95
C GLN A 112 11.41 24.83 -15.10
N ASN A 113 11.30 25.45 -16.28
CA ASN A 113 10.42 26.61 -16.49
C ASN A 113 9.08 26.25 -17.15
N TYR A 114 8.85 24.99 -17.51
CA TYR A 114 7.56 24.52 -18.00
C TYR A 114 7.08 23.28 -17.23
N HIS A 115 7.74 22.13 -17.40
CA HIS A 115 7.24 20.86 -16.87
C HIS A 115 7.13 20.85 -15.33
N PHE A 116 8.22 21.16 -14.63
CA PHE A 116 8.24 21.25 -13.16
C PHE A 116 7.54 22.51 -12.65
N ALA A 117 7.53 23.60 -13.42
CA ALA A 117 6.76 24.79 -13.08
C ALA A 117 5.26 24.49 -12.98
N LEU A 118 4.71 23.73 -13.93
CA LEU A 118 3.31 23.27 -13.91
C LEU A 118 2.96 22.49 -12.65
N MET A 119 3.89 21.68 -12.11
CA MET A 119 3.66 20.95 -10.86
C MET A 119 3.41 21.88 -9.66
N THR A 120 3.89 23.13 -9.72
CA THR A 120 3.70 24.12 -8.64
C THR A 120 2.42 24.96 -8.81
N GLN A 121 1.73 24.85 -9.95
CA GLN A 121 0.56 25.65 -10.26
C GLN A 121 -0.70 25.08 -9.61
N ALA A 122 -1.50 25.95 -9.00
CA ALA A 122 -2.74 25.56 -8.35
C ALA A 122 -3.73 24.90 -9.33
N GLY A 123 -3.80 25.41 -10.56
CA GLY A 123 -4.66 24.88 -11.62
C GLY A 123 -4.22 23.51 -12.18
N SER A 124 -3.00 23.07 -11.87
CA SER A 124 -2.42 21.81 -12.37
C SER A 124 -2.20 20.79 -11.25
N MET A 125 -2.62 21.10 -10.01
CA MET A 125 -2.41 20.23 -8.86
C MET A 125 -3.12 18.87 -8.99
N GLY A 126 -4.24 18.84 -9.73
CA GLY A 126 -4.97 17.60 -10.03
C GLY A 126 -4.24 16.66 -10.98
N ASP A 127 -3.28 17.17 -11.77
CA ASP A 127 -2.52 16.41 -12.77
C ASP A 127 -1.07 16.18 -12.36
N ILE A 128 -0.68 16.52 -11.12
CA ILE A 128 0.73 16.50 -10.68
C ILE A 128 1.35 15.10 -10.76
N ASP A 129 0.55 14.05 -10.57
CA ASP A 129 0.95 12.66 -10.72
C ASP A 129 1.18 12.30 -12.20
N LEU A 130 0.34 12.80 -13.11
CA LEU A 130 0.54 12.67 -14.55
C LEU A 130 1.82 13.38 -15.01
N GLN A 131 2.08 14.59 -14.51
CA GLN A 131 3.33 15.31 -14.80
C GLN A 131 4.56 14.52 -14.31
N ARG A 132 4.51 13.97 -13.09
CA ARG A 132 5.57 13.07 -12.60
C ARG A 132 5.77 11.88 -13.53
N LEU A 133 4.69 11.18 -13.89
CA LEU A 133 4.76 9.97 -14.70
C LEU A 133 5.28 10.25 -16.11
N GLU A 134 4.90 11.36 -16.73
CA GLU A 134 5.43 11.75 -18.05
C GLU A 134 6.94 12.02 -17.97
N PHE A 135 7.43 12.74 -16.95
CA PHE A 135 8.88 12.95 -16.76
C PHE A 135 9.65 11.64 -16.62
N ILE A 136 9.16 10.73 -15.76
CA ILE A 136 9.81 9.42 -15.57
C ILE A 136 9.76 8.58 -16.84
N LYS A 137 8.64 8.61 -17.58
CA LYS A 137 8.51 7.94 -18.88
C LYS A 137 9.48 8.50 -19.91
N GLU A 138 9.68 9.80 -19.97
CA GLU A 138 10.67 10.42 -20.86
C GLU A 138 12.08 9.88 -20.56
N LEU A 139 12.48 9.83 -19.29
CA LEU A 139 13.79 9.29 -18.90
C LEU A 139 13.94 7.77 -19.13
N THR A 140 12.89 6.99 -18.92
CA THR A 140 12.97 5.52 -18.91
C THR A 140 12.61 4.87 -20.24
N MET A 141 11.77 5.52 -21.05
CA MET A 141 11.19 4.95 -22.27
C MET A 141 11.53 5.73 -23.55
N ILE A 142 12.05 6.95 -23.43
CA ILE A 142 12.40 7.80 -24.58
C ILE A 142 13.90 8.08 -24.61
N CYS A 143 14.51 8.35 -23.46
CA CYS A 143 15.93 8.64 -23.39
C CYS A 143 16.77 7.39 -23.65
N THR A 144 17.64 7.46 -24.66
CA THR A 144 18.53 6.36 -25.08
C THR A 144 20.01 6.73 -25.02
N ASP A 145 20.33 7.98 -24.70
CA ASP A 145 21.69 8.50 -24.62
C ASP A 145 22.09 8.76 -23.15
N ASN A 146 23.23 8.21 -22.71
CA ASN A 146 23.69 8.30 -21.32
C ASN A 146 24.21 9.68 -20.93
N ASP A 147 24.81 10.44 -21.84
CA ASP A 147 25.32 11.78 -21.54
C ASP A 147 24.15 12.73 -21.34
N ILE A 148 23.12 12.59 -22.17
CA ILE A 148 21.89 13.36 -22.08
C ILE A 148 21.09 12.96 -20.84
N HIS A 149 20.97 11.66 -20.56
CA HIS A 149 20.35 11.16 -19.33
C HIS A 149 21.05 11.74 -18.09
N SER A 150 22.38 11.64 -18.02
CA SER A 150 23.16 12.17 -16.90
C SER A 150 22.99 13.68 -16.76
N HIS A 151 22.95 14.42 -17.87
CA HIS A 151 22.65 15.85 -17.85
C HIS A 151 21.29 16.16 -17.24
N VAL A 152 20.22 15.51 -17.71
CA VAL A 152 18.86 15.74 -17.19
C VAL A 152 18.74 15.32 -15.72
N VAL A 153 19.37 14.22 -15.31
CA VAL A 153 19.34 13.75 -13.92
C VAL A 153 20.12 14.68 -12.99
N ASP A 154 21.41 14.92 -13.29
CA ASP A 154 22.34 15.56 -12.36
C ASP A 154 22.22 17.08 -12.36
N GLN A 155 21.96 17.69 -13.53
CA GLN A 155 21.96 19.15 -13.67
C GLN A 155 20.56 19.77 -13.58
N ILE A 156 19.51 18.98 -13.79
CA ILE A 156 18.13 19.49 -13.86
C ILE A 156 17.26 18.89 -12.76
N ALA A 157 17.09 17.56 -12.75
CA ALA A 157 16.13 16.90 -11.88
C ALA A 157 16.53 16.95 -10.40
N ILE A 158 17.74 16.51 -10.05
CA ILE A 158 18.20 16.49 -8.65
C ILE A 158 18.17 17.90 -8.03
N PRO A 159 18.74 18.95 -8.66
CA PRO A 159 18.69 20.30 -8.09
C PRO A 159 17.26 20.81 -7.90
N GLN A 160 16.38 20.62 -8.90
CA GLN A 160 15.00 21.10 -8.83
C GLN A 160 14.17 20.37 -7.76
N MET A 161 14.28 19.04 -7.69
CA MET A 161 13.56 18.25 -6.69
C MET A 161 14.06 18.54 -5.28
N THR A 162 15.37 18.79 -5.12
CA THR A 162 15.95 19.22 -3.84
C THR A 162 15.40 20.57 -3.41
N ALA A 163 15.33 21.54 -4.32
CA ALA A 163 14.71 22.85 -4.05
C ALA A 163 13.23 22.71 -3.65
N PHE A 164 12.47 21.84 -4.33
CA PHE A 164 11.09 21.55 -3.97
C PHE A 164 10.93 21.04 -2.54
N LEU A 165 11.85 20.18 -2.09
CA LEU A 165 11.81 19.61 -0.74
C LEU A 165 12.25 20.59 0.35
N GLN A 166 13.19 21.49 0.06
CA GLN A 166 13.78 22.41 1.04
C GLN A 166 13.00 23.71 1.24
N GLU A 167 12.27 24.15 0.22
CA GLU A 167 11.56 25.44 0.24
C GLU A 167 10.07 25.29 0.59
N ASN A 168 9.36 26.43 0.71
CA ASN A 168 7.94 26.48 1.07
C ASN A 168 6.99 26.13 -0.11
N TYR A 169 7.19 25.00 -0.77
CA TYR A 169 6.26 24.49 -1.78
C TYR A 169 5.10 23.71 -1.15
N HIS A 170 4.02 23.56 -1.92
CA HIS A 170 2.85 22.78 -1.52
C HIS A 170 3.24 21.32 -1.18
N PRO A 171 2.66 20.68 -0.14
CA PRO A 171 3.02 19.31 0.25
C PRO A 171 2.93 18.27 -0.86
N ALA A 172 1.97 18.41 -1.79
CA ALA A 172 1.87 17.55 -2.96
C ALA A 172 3.08 17.67 -3.90
N VAL A 173 3.67 18.85 -4.03
CA VAL A 173 4.92 19.08 -4.79
C VAL A 173 6.08 18.38 -4.10
N LYS A 174 6.24 18.58 -2.79
CA LYS A 174 7.27 17.90 -1.98
C LYS A 174 7.17 16.37 -2.08
N TYR A 175 5.96 15.84 -1.96
CA TYR A 175 5.69 14.41 -2.11
C TYR A 175 6.14 13.87 -3.48
N ASN A 176 5.71 14.52 -4.56
CA ASN A 176 6.08 14.10 -5.91
C ASN A 176 7.58 14.29 -6.20
N ALA A 177 8.21 15.31 -5.62
CA ALA A 177 9.65 15.51 -5.76
C ALA A 177 10.46 14.34 -5.16
N MET A 178 10.08 13.88 -3.96
CA MET A 178 10.70 12.70 -3.35
C MET A 178 10.44 11.42 -4.16
N LEU A 179 9.23 11.26 -4.75
CA LEU A 179 8.95 10.14 -5.65
C LEU A 179 9.81 10.18 -6.91
N ILE A 180 9.98 11.36 -7.52
CA ILE A 180 10.87 11.54 -8.68
C ILE A 180 12.28 11.08 -8.31
N ILE A 181 12.84 11.60 -7.21
CA ILE A 181 14.18 11.21 -6.72
C ILE A 181 14.29 9.69 -6.60
N GLY A 182 13.32 9.02 -5.96
CA GLY A 182 13.33 7.56 -5.78
C GLY A 182 13.19 6.75 -7.08
N GLN A 183 12.74 7.36 -8.17
CA GLN A 183 12.57 6.72 -9.48
C GLN A 183 13.74 6.98 -10.45
N LEU A 184 14.68 7.87 -10.12
CA LEU A 184 15.85 8.14 -10.96
C LEU A 184 16.75 6.90 -11.09
N ASN A 185 17.38 6.78 -12.25
CA ASN A 185 18.37 5.76 -12.57
C ASN A 185 19.76 6.40 -12.68
N SER A 186 20.82 5.59 -12.63
CA SER A 186 22.19 6.02 -12.92
C SER A 186 22.49 6.04 -14.42
N GLN A 187 21.68 5.38 -15.24
CA GLN A 187 21.88 5.22 -16.68
C GLN A 187 20.55 4.97 -17.39
N VAL A 188 20.54 5.08 -18.72
CA VAL A 188 19.38 4.76 -19.54
C VAL A 188 18.97 3.30 -19.42
N VAL A 189 17.66 3.05 -19.51
CA VAL A 189 17.08 1.68 -19.48
C VAL A 189 17.04 1.07 -20.88
N ILE A 190 16.84 1.90 -21.91
CA ILE A 190 16.79 1.49 -23.32
C ILE A 190 18.11 1.88 -23.97
N THR A 191 18.83 0.89 -24.50
CA THR A 191 20.04 1.09 -25.31
C THR A 191 19.81 0.54 -26.72
N ASN A 192 20.78 0.75 -27.61
CA ASN A 192 20.79 0.12 -28.94
C ASN A 192 20.82 -1.42 -28.87
N GLU A 193 21.21 -2.00 -27.73
CA GLU A 193 21.26 -3.44 -27.47
C GLU A 193 19.96 -4.00 -26.89
N GLY A 194 19.00 -3.13 -26.57
CA GLY A 194 17.69 -3.50 -26.04
C GLY A 194 17.42 -2.90 -24.66
N ARG A 195 16.56 -3.57 -23.88
CA ARG A 195 16.18 -3.13 -22.53
C ARG A 195 17.08 -3.79 -21.49
N THR A 196 17.62 -2.98 -20.59
CA THR A 196 18.39 -3.44 -19.44
C THR A 196 17.55 -3.38 -18.16
N VAL A 197 17.97 -4.12 -17.13
CA VAL A 197 17.36 -3.98 -15.80
C VAL A 197 17.69 -2.58 -15.28
N PRO A 198 16.70 -1.78 -14.84
CA PRO A 198 16.98 -0.45 -14.31
C PRO A 198 18.00 -0.48 -13.17
N ALA A 199 18.95 0.46 -13.21
CA ALA A 199 19.96 0.68 -12.18
C ALA A 199 19.60 1.95 -11.39
N PRO A 200 18.98 1.84 -10.21
CA PRO A 200 18.57 3.00 -9.43
C PRO A 200 19.75 3.88 -9.00
N LEU A 201 19.57 5.20 -8.99
CA LEU A 201 20.65 6.15 -8.71
C LEU A 201 21.14 6.07 -7.23
N PRO A 202 22.41 5.72 -6.95
CA PRO A 202 22.90 5.59 -5.56
C PRO A 202 22.78 6.86 -4.70
N ALA A 203 22.95 8.04 -5.32
CA ALA A 203 22.77 9.32 -4.64
C ALA A 203 21.32 9.53 -4.16
N ALA A 204 20.33 9.07 -4.94
CA ALA A 204 18.93 9.11 -4.54
C ALA A 204 18.65 8.22 -3.32
N LEU A 205 19.27 7.02 -3.26
CA LEU A 205 19.14 6.14 -2.09
C LEU A 205 19.64 6.83 -0.82
N THR A 206 20.84 7.43 -0.91
CA THR A 206 21.46 8.15 0.21
C THR A 206 20.53 9.25 0.71
N PHE A 207 20.02 10.08 -0.21
CA PHE A 207 19.09 11.16 0.10
C PHE A 207 17.82 10.67 0.82
N MET A 208 17.20 9.58 0.34
CA MET A 208 16.00 9.02 0.96
C MET A 208 16.26 8.41 2.33
N VAL A 209 17.38 7.71 2.51
CA VAL A 209 17.77 7.13 3.81
C VAL A 209 18.06 8.23 4.83
N ASP A 210 18.72 9.31 4.43
CA ASP A 210 18.99 10.45 5.30
C ASP A 210 17.69 11.19 5.68
N ALA A 211 16.74 11.31 4.75
CA ALA A 211 15.40 11.82 5.05
C ALA A 211 14.68 10.95 6.10
N ILE A 212 14.77 9.62 6.00
CA ILE A 212 14.20 8.70 7.00
C ILE A 212 14.88 8.87 8.36
N LYS A 213 16.22 8.88 8.41
CA LYS A 213 17.00 8.99 9.66
C LYS A 213 16.76 10.30 10.40
N SER A 214 16.68 11.41 9.66
CA SER A 214 16.49 12.75 10.22
C SER A 214 15.10 12.97 10.79
N GLY A 215 14.14 12.10 10.47
CA GLY A 215 12.73 12.32 10.79
C GLY A 215 12.16 13.39 9.87
N THR A 216 11.63 12.94 8.73
CA THR A 216 11.07 13.82 7.69
C THR A 216 10.07 14.84 8.24
N GLU A 217 10.04 16.03 7.66
CA GLU A 217 9.10 17.12 8.01
C GLU A 217 7.63 16.67 7.98
N THR A 218 7.27 15.78 7.05
CA THR A 218 5.90 15.29 6.88
C THR A 218 5.86 13.79 6.60
N ASP A 219 4.77 13.13 7.00
CA ASP A 219 4.53 11.71 6.69
C ASP A 219 4.46 11.43 5.18
N ALA A 220 4.09 12.42 4.36
CA ALA A 220 4.10 12.29 2.90
C ALA A 220 5.54 12.10 2.39
N ILE A 221 6.51 12.86 2.88
CA ILE A 221 7.91 12.69 2.49
C ILE A 221 8.44 11.35 3.01
N LEU A 222 8.13 10.97 4.25
CA LEU A 222 8.50 9.67 4.81
C LEU A 222 8.01 8.51 3.94
N LEU A 223 6.74 8.59 3.55
CA LEU A 223 6.06 7.65 2.67
C LEU A 223 6.80 7.54 1.32
N ALA A 224 7.05 8.66 0.65
CA ALA A 224 7.73 8.68 -0.63
C ALA A 224 9.16 8.12 -0.54
N SER A 225 9.89 8.45 0.55
CA SER A 225 11.23 7.89 0.80
C SER A 225 11.18 6.36 0.94
N TRP A 226 10.22 5.81 1.68
CA TRP A 226 10.08 4.35 1.78
C TRP A 226 9.68 3.69 0.46
N ILE A 227 8.87 4.34 -0.37
CA ILE A 227 8.53 3.84 -1.72
C ILE A 227 9.80 3.73 -2.59
N GLY A 228 10.64 4.77 -2.60
CA GLY A 228 11.88 4.74 -3.35
C GLY A 228 12.89 3.74 -2.77
N VAL A 229 13.10 3.70 -1.45
CA VAL A 229 13.97 2.70 -0.80
C VAL A 229 13.52 1.27 -1.14
N LEU A 230 12.22 0.99 -1.13
CA LEU A 230 11.68 -0.32 -1.53
C LEU A 230 12.04 -0.67 -2.98
N ARG A 231 11.96 0.29 -3.90
CA ARG A 231 12.40 0.09 -5.30
C ARG A 231 13.88 -0.27 -5.38
N HIS A 232 14.73 0.47 -4.67
CA HIS A 232 16.17 0.21 -4.64
C HIS A 232 16.48 -1.19 -4.11
N VAL A 233 15.91 -1.57 -2.98
CA VAL A 233 16.12 -2.89 -2.37
C VAL A 233 15.61 -4.02 -3.26
N ARG A 234 14.47 -3.83 -3.95
CA ARG A 234 13.95 -4.82 -4.92
C ARG A 234 14.93 -5.07 -6.06
N LEU A 235 15.42 -3.99 -6.69
CA LEU A 235 16.35 -4.10 -7.82
C LEU A 235 17.73 -4.61 -7.38
N ASN A 236 18.14 -4.35 -6.13
CA ASN A 236 19.36 -4.89 -5.55
C ASN A 236 19.45 -6.43 -5.60
N ARG A 237 18.31 -7.12 -5.58
CA ARG A 237 18.27 -8.60 -5.72
C ARG A 237 18.74 -9.07 -7.10
N LEU A 238 18.61 -8.21 -8.12
CA LEU A 238 18.97 -8.50 -9.50
C LEU A 238 20.36 -7.97 -9.85
N ASN A 239 20.71 -6.78 -9.33
CA ASN A 239 21.89 -6.04 -9.77
C ASN A 239 22.97 -5.84 -8.69
N GLN A 240 22.70 -6.16 -7.42
CA GLN A 240 23.65 -6.09 -6.29
C GLN A 240 24.36 -4.74 -6.13
N GLN A 241 23.64 -3.64 -6.36
CA GLN A 241 24.19 -2.27 -6.36
C GLN A 241 24.30 -1.59 -4.98
N ILE A 242 23.65 -2.13 -3.94
CA ILE A 242 23.66 -1.55 -2.60
C ILE A 242 24.75 -2.21 -1.76
N ALA A 243 25.63 -1.41 -1.17
CA ALA A 243 26.67 -1.91 -0.27
C ALA A 243 26.06 -2.60 0.96
N GLY A 244 26.70 -3.66 1.46
CA GLY A 244 26.18 -4.44 2.61
C GLY A 244 25.95 -3.60 3.87
N SER A 245 26.79 -2.60 4.14
CA SER A 245 26.61 -1.64 5.25
C SER A 245 25.34 -0.80 5.11
N ASP A 246 24.97 -0.44 3.89
CA ASP A 246 23.78 0.36 3.61
C ASP A 246 22.53 -0.50 3.73
N VAL A 247 22.59 -1.77 3.32
CA VAL A 247 21.51 -2.75 3.56
C VAL A 247 21.23 -2.89 5.06
N VAL A 248 22.28 -3.02 5.90
CA VAL A 248 22.13 -3.10 7.36
C VAL A 248 21.51 -1.82 7.92
N THR A 249 21.93 -0.66 7.42
CA THR A 249 21.37 0.64 7.82
C THR A 249 19.88 0.74 7.50
N ILE A 250 19.49 0.36 6.27
CA ILE A 250 18.09 0.37 5.81
C ILE A 250 17.24 -0.58 6.67
N ALA A 251 17.74 -1.79 6.93
CA ALA A 251 17.07 -2.76 7.80
C ALA A 251 16.86 -2.21 9.21
N GLY A 252 17.87 -1.52 9.77
CA GLY A 252 17.78 -0.88 11.08
C GLY A 252 16.67 0.17 11.18
N GLU A 253 16.59 1.07 10.19
CA GLU A 253 15.54 2.10 10.16
C GLU A 253 14.14 1.49 9.92
N ALA A 254 14.03 0.45 9.10
CA ALA A 254 12.77 -0.25 8.88
C ALA A 254 12.30 -0.97 10.16
N MET A 255 13.23 -1.63 10.89
CA MET A 255 12.93 -2.23 12.19
C MET A 255 12.54 -1.19 13.25
N LYS A 256 13.16 -0.02 13.26
CA LYS A 256 12.78 1.10 14.14
C LYS A 256 11.33 1.55 13.89
N LEU A 257 10.95 1.74 12.62
CA LEU A 257 9.57 2.07 12.26
C LEU A 257 8.59 0.95 12.64
N LEU A 258 8.97 -0.30 12.41
CA LEU A 258 8.16 -1.46 12.73
C LEU A 258 7.92 -1.62 14.23
N ASN A 259 8.90 -1.25 15.05
CA ASN A 259 8.81 -1.28 16.52
C ASN A 259 8.05 -0.09 17.13
N GLN A 260 7.69 0.91 16.32
CA GLN A 260 6.93 2.06 16.79
C GLN A 260 5.43 1.71 16.90
N THR A 261 5.02 1.19 18.06
CA THR A 261 3.63 0.78 18.31
C THR A 261 2.69 1.96 18.60
N THR A 262 3.22 3.07 19.12
CA THR A 262 2.46 4.30 19.34
C THR A 262 2.69 5.29 18.18
N PRO A 263 1.65 5.67 17.43
CA PRO A 263 1.76 6.68 16.39
C PRO A 263 2.28 8.02 16.95
N PRO A 264 3.14 8.75 16.22
CA PRO A 264 3.43 10.15 16.53
C PRO A 264 2.15 11.00 16.63
N ALA A 265 2.19 12.12 17.36
CA ALA A 265 1.03 12.98 17.61
C ALA A 265 0.29 13.44 16.33
N ASN A 266 1.01 13.56 15.20
CA ASN A 266 0.48 14.04 13.93
C ASN A 266 0.12 12.91 12.96
N ARG A 267 0.11 11.64 13.40
CA ARG A 267 -0.12 10.46 12.58
C ARG A 267 -1.28 9.65 13.13
N SER A 268 -2.24 9.32 12.26
CA SER A 268 -3.34 8.44 12.63
C SER A 268 -2.86 6.99 12.84
N ALA A 269 -3.61 6.19 13.62
CA ALA A 269 -3.30 4.78 13.77
C ALA A 269 -3.27 4.03 12.42
N GLY A 270 -4.20 4.37 11.51
CA GLY A 270 -4.22 3.81 10.15
C GLY A 270 -2.99 4.20 9.33
N GLY A 271 -2.56 5.47 9.42
CA GLY A 271 -1.32 5.94 8.77
C GLY A 271 -0.08 5.26 9.32
N GLN A 272 -0.02 5.00 10.63
CA GLN A 272 1.07 4.24 11.25
C GLN A 272 1.12 2.80 10.71
N VAL A 273 -0.02 2.11 10.67
CA VAL A 273 -0.11 0.76 10.10
C VAL A 273 0.37 0.74 8.65
N TRP A 274 -0.02 1.73 7.85
CA TRP A 274 0.41 1.83 6.46
C TRP A 274 1.94 1.93 6.35
N LEU A 275 2.59 2.77 7.15
CA LEU A 275 4.05 2.89 7.16
C LEU A 275 4.74 1.61 7.64
N GLN A 276 4.21 0.96 8.69
CA GLN A 276 4.74 -0.32 9.17
C GLN A 276 4.68 -1.41 8.09
N ARG A 277 3.62 -1.43 7.26
CA ARG A 277 3.53 -2.36 6.12
C ARG A 277 4.65 -2.13 5.11
N ARG A 278 5.00 -0.88 4.79
CA ARG A 278 6.16 -0.59 3.93
C ARG A 278 7.49 -1.00 4.56
N ALA A 279 7.66 -0.83 5.86
CA ALA A 279 8.85 -1.33 6.55
C ALA A 279 8.97 -2.85 6.42
N ILE A 280 7.87 -3.60 6.59
CA ILE A 280 7.83 -5.05 6.34
C ILE A 280 8.21 -5.37 4.89
N ASP A 281 7.63 -4.67 3.91
CA ASP A 281 7.96 -4.89 2.49
C ASP A 281 9.46 -4.68 2.20
N VAL A 282 10.08 -3.65 2.79
CA VAL A 282 11.52 -3.40 2.65
C VAL A 282 12.34 -4.52 3.27
N LEU A 283 12.04 -4.91 4.51
CA LEU A 283 12.73 -6.00 5.21
C LEU A 283 12.62 -7.32 4.45
N ALA A 284 11.44 -7.64 3.94
CA ALA A 284 11.18 -8.83 3.14
C ALA A 284 11.97 -8.81 1.82
N MET A 285 12.11 -7.65 1.19
CA MET A 285 12.86 -7.49 -0.07
C MET A 285 14.37 -7.57 0.13
N ILE A 286 14.89 -7.11 1.27
CA ILE A 286 16.28 -7.38 1.68
C ILE A 286 16.48 -8.90 1.73
N GLY A 287 15.51 -9.62 2.29
CA GLY A 287 15.40 -11.08 2.20
C GLY A 287 16.49 -11.83 2.98
N GLN A 288 17.26 -11.13 3.81
CA GLN A 288 18.22 -11.69 4.77
C GLN A 288 17.72 -11.37 6.17
N ASP A 289 17.96 -12.28 7.10
CA ASP A 289 17.58 -12.13 8.52
C ASP A 289 18.83 -12.11 9.41
N ASP A 290 18.91 -11.13 10.32
CA ASP A 290 19.93 -11.06 11.38
C ASP A 290 19.46 -11.74 12.67
N GLN A 291 18.54 -12.71 12.55
CA GLN A 291 17.82 -13.38 13.64
C GLN A 291 16.86 -12.46 14.42
N LYS A 292 16.55 -11.27 13.91
CA LYS A 292 15.60 -10.33 14.56
C LYS A 292 14.44 -9.94 13.66
N ILE A 293 14.62 -9.97 12.35
CA ILE A 293 13.62 -9.53 11.37
C ILE A 293 12.50 -10.58 11.30
N LEU A 294 12.85 -11.85 11.05
CA LEU A 294 11.84 -12.91 10.95
C LEU A 294 11.04 -13.10 12.24
N PRO A 295 11.66 -13.19 13.44
CA PRO A 295 10.90 -13.26 14.69
C PRO A 295 9.93 -12.09 14.87
N LYS A 296 10.34 -10.87 14.48
CA LYS A 296 9.46 -9.70 14.55
C LYS A 296 8.27 -9.82 13.59
N ILE A 297 8.49 -10.23 12.34
CA ILE A 297 7.43 -10.44 11.35
C ILE A 297 6.44 -11.51 11.83
N LEU A 298 6.94 -12.64 12.34
CA LEU A 298 6.10 -13.71 12.89
C LEU A 298 5.26 -13.23 14.08
N SER A 299 5.86 -12.45 14.99
CA SER A 299 5.13 -11.89 16.14
C SER A 299 3.97 -10.99 15.71
N ILE A 300 4.15 -10.18 14.66
CA ILE A 300 3.10 -9.31 14.10
C ILE A 300 2.00 -10.14 13.46
N MET A 301 2.35 -11.17 12.70
CA MET A 301 1.37 -12.06 12.06
C MET A 301 0.47 -12.75 13.10
N GLN A 302 1.06 -13.15 14.23
CA GLN A 302 0.39 -13.84 15.33
C GLN A 302 -0.39 -12.91 16.28
N ASP A 303 -0.05 -11.63 16.35
CA ASP A 303 -0.70 -10.64 17.22
C ASP A 303 -2.17 -10.45 16.83
N ASP A 304 -3.09 -10.86 17.70
CA ASP A 304 -4.54 -10.76 17.49
C ASP A 304 -5.06 -9.32 17.61
N LYS A 305 -4.29 -8.42 18.22
CA LYS A 305 -4.60 -6.99 18.35
C LYS A 305 -4.04 -6.16 17.20
N ALA A 306 -3.08 -6.70 16.43
CA ALA A 306 -2.57 -6.03 15.26
C ALA A 306 -3.65 -5.90 14.18
N ALA A 307 -3.64 -4.77 13.46
CA ALA A 307 -4.56 -4.55 12.35
C ALA A 307 -4.43 -5.68 11.31
N MET A 308 -5.56 -6.20 10.82
CA MET A 308 -5.57 -7.33 9.87
C MET A 308 -4.67 -7.06 8.65
N SER A 309 -4.69 -5.85 8.09
CA SER A 309 -3.84 -5.46 6.96
C SER A 309 -2.33 -5.56 7.26
N LEU A 310 -1.91 -5.31 8.50
CA LEU A 310 -0.53 -5.48 8.95
C LEU A 310 -0.16 -6.96 9.04
N ARG A 311 -1.04 -7.78 9.63
CA ARG A 311 -0.88 -9.23 9.76
C ARG A 311 -0.77 -9.93 8.41
N LEU A 312 -1.62 -9.55 7.46
CA LEU A 312 -1.58 -10.04 6.07
C LEU A 312 -0.28 -9.65 5.36
N THR A 313 0.22 -8.43 5.59
CA THR A 313 1.51 -7.99 5.03
C THR A 313 2.67 -8.78 5.63
N ALA A 314 2.63 -9.06 6.94
CA ALA A 314 3.60 -9.90 7.62
C ALA A 314 3.59 -11.35 7.11
N ALA A 315 2.40 -11.93 6.88
CA ALA A 315 2.29 -13.26 6.27
C ALA A 315 2.91 -13.27 4.87
N ARG A 316 2.48 -12.37 3.99
CA ARG A 316 2.99 -12.25 2.61
C ARG A 316 4.51 -12.10 2.56
N ALA A 317 5.10 -11.37 3.51
CA ALA A 317 6.54 -11.13 3.58
C ALA A 317 7.39 -12.41 3.60
N LEU A 318 6.86 -13.50 4.16
CA LEU A 318 7.53 -14.80 4.22
C LEU A 318 7.91 -15.34 2.82
N LYS A 319 7.21 -14.90 1.76
CA LYS A 319 7.54 -15.28 0.38
C LYS A 319 8.90 -14.80 -0.09
N TYR A 320 9.35 -13.65 0.43
CA TYR A 320 10.47 -12.91 -0.16
C TYR A 320 11.81 -13.19 0.52
N PHE A 321 11.85 -13.92 1.63
CA PHE A 321 13.09 -14.27 2.31
C PHE A 321 13.90 -15.31 1.52
N ASN A 322 15.22 -15.12 1.49
CA ASN A 322 16.17 -16.07 0.92
C ASN A 322 16.53 -17.08 2.02
N TYR A 323 15.68 -18.09 2.21
CA TYR A 323 15.91 -19.09 3.25
C TYR A 323 17.29 -19.74 3.08
N SER A 324 18.11 -19.62 4.12
CA SER A 324 19.48 -20.13 4.19
C SER A 324 19.79 -20.56 5.64
N PRO A 325 20.93 -21.20 5.95
CA PRO A 325 21.27 -21.50 7.35
C PRO A 325 21.30 -20.28 8.27
N SER A 326 21.46 -19.06 7.73
CA SER A 326 21.38 -17.80 8.49
C SER A 326 19.99 -17.13 8.46
N THR A 327 19.04 -17.65 7.68
CA THR A 327 17.68 -17.09 7.52
C THR A 327 16.70 -18.25 7.57
N GLN A 328 16.28 -18.60 8.77
CA GLN A 328 15.46 -19.79 9.05
C GLN A 328 14.13 -19.40 9.69
N VAL A 329 13.14 -20.24 9.50
CA VAL A 329 11.82 -20.13 10.13
C VAL A 329 11.39 -21.51 10.61
N PRO A 330 10.82 -21.63 11.83
CA PRO A 330 10.26 -22.90 12.29
C PRO A 330 8.99 -23.21 11.48
N VAL A 331 9.10 -24.12 10.50
CA VAL A 331 8.09 -24.34 9.46
C VAL A 331 6.78 -24.81 10.07
N GLU A 332 6.82 -25.72 11.05
CA GLU A 332 5.60 -26.24 11.70
C GLU A 332 4.82 -25.13 12.40
N SER A 333 5.46 -24.44 13.35
CA SER A 333 4.80 -23.38 14.13
C SER A 333 4.34 -22.20 13.27
N THR A 334 5.08 -21.90 12.20
CA THR A 334 4.71 -20.85 11.25
C THR A 334 3.52 -21.27 10.39
N SER A 335 3.45 -22.53 9.96
CA SER A 335 2.29 -23.08 9.25
C SER A 335 1.05 -23.04 10.12
N ASN A 336 1.16 -23.39 11.40
CA ASN A 336 0.06 -23.29 12.36
C ASN A 336 -0.40 -21.83 12.55
N ALA A 337 0.53 -20.88 12.62
CA ALA A 337 0.20 -19.46 12.72
C ALA A 337 -0.51 -18.93 11.46
N LEU A 338 -0.07 -19.34 10.26
CA LEU A 338 -0.76 -19.04 9.01
C LEU A 338 -2.17 -19.65 8.96
N GLY A 339 -2.33 -20.90 9.41
CA GLY A 339 -3.63 -21.56 9.52
C GLY A 339 -4.58 -20.82 10.47
N THR A 340 -4.08 -20.35 11.60
CA THR A 340 -4.86 -19.51 12.54
C THR A 340 -5.29 -18.18 11.88
N LEU A 341 -4.42 -17.59 11.06
CA LEU A 341 -4.75 -16.38 10.32
C LEU A 341 -5.82 -16.62 9.25
N ILE A 342 -5.78 -17.74 8.51
CA ILE A 342 -6.84 -18.16 7.57
C ILE A 342 -8.18 -18.26 8.28
N VAL A 343 -8.22 -18.99 9.40
CA VAL A 343 -9.43 -19.14 10.23
C VAL A 343 -9.99 -17.77 10.62
N ARG A 344 -9.12 -16.85 11.07
CA ARG A 344 -9.54 -15.50 11.45
C ARG A 344 -10.08 -14.70 10.27
N ILE A 345 -9.45 -14.76 9.10
CA ILE A 345 -9.91 -14.10 7.87
C ILE A 345 -11.34 -14.55 7.54
N CYS A 346 -11.58 -15.86 7.50
CA CYS A 346 -12.89 -16.43 7.19
C CYS A 346 -13.95 -16.08 8.23
N ARG A 347 -13.62 -16.18 9.53
CA ARG A 347 -14.55 -15.80 10.62
C ARG A 347 -14.93 -14.32 10.56
N ASN A 348 -13.97 -13.43 10.33
CA ASN A 348 -14.25 -12.00 10.21
C ASN A 348 -15.26 -11.69 9.09
N GLU A 349 -15.18 -12.40 7.96
CA GLU A 349 -16.14 -12.21 6.87
C GLU A 349 -17.52 -12.80 7.20
N ILE A 350 -17.58 -13.96 7.84
CA ILE A 350 -18.85 -14.53 8.35
C ILE A 350 -19.51 -13.54 9.31
N ASP A 351 -18.77 -13.03 10.30
CA ASP A 351 -19.26 -12.08 11.29
C ASP A 351 -19.74 -10.77 10.63
N ARG A 352 -19.00 -10.26 9.64
CA ARG A 352 -19.42 -9.07 8.86
C ARG A 352 -20.74 -9.32 8.14
N VAL A 353 -20.89 -10.50 7.54
CA VAL A 353 -22.09 -10.89 6.83
C VAL A 353 -23.29 -11.01 7.77
N ASP A 354 -23.11 -11.58 8.95
CA ASP A 354 -24.15 -11.71 9.95
C ASP A 354 -24.58 -10.35 10.52
N GLN A 355 -23.62 -9.44 10.74
CA GLN A 355 -23.91 -8.05 11.13
C GLN A 355 -24.72 -7.31 10.05
N GLU A 356 -24.37 -7.48 8.77
CA GLU A 356 -25.13 -6.89 7.65
C GLU A 356 -26.58 -7.39 7.64
N LYS A 357 -26.80 -8.69 7.85
CA LYS A 357 -28.15 -9.28 7.95
C LYS A 357 -28.93 -8.74 9.14
N ALA A 358 -28.29 -8.65 10.31
CA ALA A 358 -28.91 -8.12 11.52
C ALA A 358 -29.34 -6.65 11.33
N LEU A 359 -28.50 -5.83 10.70
CA LEU A 359 -28.83 -4.44 10.38
C LEU A 359 -29.97 -4.33 9.38
N ALA A 360 -30.00 -5.17 8.34
CA ALA A 360 -31.10 -5.21 7.39
C ALA A 360 -32.44 -5.59 8.05
N ALA A 361 -32.43 -6.59 8.94
CA ALA A 361 -33.61 -7.00 9.70
C ALA A 361 -34.12 -5.88 10.63
N LEU A 362 -33.21 -5.12 11.27
CA LEU A 362 -33.57 -3.97 12.09
C LEU A 362 -34.21 -2.83 11.27
N GLN A 363 -33.67 -2.56 10.07
CA GLN A 363 -34.23 -1.57 9.15
C GLN A 363 -35.64 -1.96 8.70
N GLU A 364 -35.84 -3.22 8.32
CA GLU A 364 -37.15 -3.75 7.94
C GLU A 364 -38.15 -3.66 9.11
N ALA A 365 -37.74 -4.05 10.32
CA ALA A 365 -38.58 -3.96 11.52
C ALA A 365 -38.91 -2.51 11.93
N SER A 366 -38.06 -1.53 11.58
CA SER A 366 -38.29 -0.12 11.89
C SER A 366 -39.34 0.55 10.99
N GLY A 367 -39.81 -0.13 9.93
CA GLY A 367 -40.80 0.41 9.00
C GLY A 367 -40.31 1.58 8.15
N VAL A 368 -39.02 1.94 8.26
CA VAL A 368 -38.36 2.90 7.38
C VAL A 368 -38.00 2.15 6.10
N SER A 369 -39.00 1.99 5.23
CA SER A 369 -38.76 1.54 3.85
C SER A 369 -38.00 2.65 3.14
N VAL A 370 -36.67 2.52 3.07
CA VAL A 370 -35.88 3.28 2.11
C VAL A 370 -36.26 2.70 0.74
N ASP A 371 -37.07 3.44 0.01
CA ASP A 371 -37.62 3.06 -1.29
C ASP A 371 -36.51 2.47 -2.18
N GLU A 372 -36.76 1.28 -2.74
CA GLU A 372 -35.78 0.36 -3.34
C GLU A 372 -35.14 0.87 -4.64
N GLY A 373 -35.36 2.14 -5.00
CA GLY A 373 -35.00 2.74 -6.28
C GLY A 373 -33.60 3.36 -6.38
N ASP A 374 -32.90 3.65 -5.29
CA ASP A 374 -31.70 4.53 -5.37
C ASP A 374 -30.54 4.17 -4.41
N MET A 375 -30.36 2.88 -4.11
CA MET A 375 -29.20 2.39 -3.34
C MET A 375 -27.94 2.18 -4.23
N GLY A 376 -27.68 3.11 -5.15
CA GLY A 376 -26.50 3.11 -6.01
C GLY A 376 -25.22 3.65 -5.37
N GLY A 377 -25.29 4.23 -4.15
CA GLY A 377 -24.16 5.01 -3.61
C GLY A 377 -23.90 4.93 -2.10
N MET A 378 -24.69 4.20 -1.30
CA MET A 378 -24.49 4.16 0.16
C MET A 378 -23.69 2.93 0.62
N GLY A 379 -22.39 2.92 0.30
CA GLY A 379 -21.38 2.03 0.89
C GLY A 379 -20.40 2.76 1.80
N GLY A 380 -20.84 3.83 2.47
CA GLY A 380 -19.95 4.79 3.14
C GLY A 380 -20.45 5.31 4.48
N MET A 381 -20.78 4.43 5.42
CA MET A 381 -20.73 4.71 6.86
C MET A 381 -20.30 3.41 7.53
N GLY A 382 -19.12 3.29 8.12
CA GLY A 382 -18.69 4.10 9.25
C GLY A 382 -18.59 3.15 10.44
N GLY A 383 -17.64 2.20 10.38
CA GLY A 383 -17.46 1.19 11.41
C GLY A 383 -16.38 0.17 11.06
N MET A 384 -15.17 0.40 11.57
CA MET A 384 -14.15 -0.64 11.85
C MET A 384 -13.45 -1.39 10.71
N MET A 385 -13.57 -1.00 9.44
CA MET A 385 -12.55 -1.35 8.44
C MET A 385 -11.55 -0.19 8.30
N GLY A 386 -10.58 -0.16 9.22
CA GLY A 386 -9.46 0.77 9.11
C GLY A 386 -8.69 0.54 7.81
N GLY A 387 -8.79 1.51 6.90
CA GLY A 387 -7.83 1.71 5.82
C GLY A 387 -7.83 0.65 4.71
N MET A 388 -8.94 0.52 3.98
CA MET A 388 -8.88 0.17 2.55
C MET A 388 -9.19 1.44 1.74
N GLU A 389 -8.41 2.49 1.97
CA GLU A 389 -8.32 3.59 1.00
C GLU A 389 -7.52 3.08 -0.20
N GLY A 390 -8.16 3.15 -1.38
CA GLY A 390 -7.58 2.80 -2.65
C GLY A 390 -6.34 3.63 -2.95
N GLY A 391 -5.18 3.07 -2.63
CA GLY A 391 -3.90 3.49 -3.19
C GLY A 391 -3.69 2.74 -4.51
N THR A 392 -4.19 3.28 -5.61
CA THR A 392 -3.77 2.97 -6.99
C THR A 392 -2.36 3.51 -7.22
N GLY A 393 -1.39 3.02 -6.44
CA GLY A 393 0.02 3.38 -6.53
C GLY A 393 0.88 2.16 -6.73
N GLY A 394 1.27 1.89 -7.98
CA GLY A 394 2.42 1.04 -8.31
C GLY A 394 2.25 -0.46 -8.04
N MET A 395 1.24 -1.09 -8.64
CA MET A 395 1.31 -2.52 -8.95
C MET A 395 1.93 -2.69 -10.35
N GLU A 396 3.21 -2.38 -10.49
CA GLU A 396 4.00 -2.86 -11.63
C GLU A 396 4.52 -4.26 -11.30
N GLY A 397 4.12 -5.23 -12.12
CA GLY A 397 4.67 -6.57 -12.14
C GLY A 397 3.86 -7.59 -11.34
N ASP A 398 3.24 -8.52 -12.06
CA ASP A 398 2.88 -9.88 -11.62
C ASP A 398 1.47 -10.18 -11.06
N MET A 399 0.54 -9.22 -11.02
CA MET A 399 -0.89 -9.56 -10.81
C MET A 399 -1.65 -9.89 -12.11
N GLY A 400 -1.01 -9.77 -13.28
CA GLY A 400 -1.66 -9.91 -14.59
C GLY A 400 -2.15 -11.32 -14.91
N SER A 401 -1.54 -12.37 -14.35
CA SER A 401 -1.76 -13.73 -14.83
C SER A 401 -2.82 -14.54 -14.05
N MET A 402 -3.15 -14.16 -12.80
CA MET A 402 -4.23 -14.81 -12.03
C MET A 402 -5.48 -13.93 -11.83
N MET A 403 -5.35 -12.60 -11.92
CA MET A 403 -6.52 -11.70 -11.94
C MET A 403 -7.11 -11.52 -13.35
N GLY A 404 -6.45 -12.05 -14.39
CA GLY A 404 -6.92 -12.03 -15.78
C GLY A 404 -8.25 -12.75 -16.03
N GLY A 405 -8.77 -13.50 -15.05
CA GLY A 405 -10.10 -14.13 -15.09
C GLY A 405 -11.17 -13.50 -14.20
N MET A 406 -10.82 -12.58 -13.28
CA MET A 406 -11.77 -12.08 -12.27
C MET A 406 -12.21 -10.62 -12.47
N GLY A 407 -11.63 -9.89 -13.43
CA GLY A 407 -11.89 -8.46 -13.64
C GLY A 407 -12.77 -8.08 -14.83
N GLY A 408 -13.17 -9.01 -15.70
CA GLY A 408 -13.68 -8.65 -17.04
C GLY A 408 -14.83 -9.47 -17.62
N SER A 409 -15.47 -10.35 -16.84
CA SER A 409 -16.69 -11.03 -17.31
C SER A 409 -17.83 -10.77 -16.34
N THR A 410 -18.48 -9.61 -16.49
CA THR A 410 -19.80 -9.36 -15.89
C THR A 410 -20.92 -10.16 -16.58
N ASP A 411 -20.59 -10.92 -17.63
CA ASP A 411 -21.55 -11.61 -18.49
C ASP A 411 -21.63 -13.14 -18.27
N VAL A 412 -21.08 -13.66 -17.16
CA VAL A 412 -21.51 -15.00 -16.72
C VAL A 412 -22.93 -14.87 -16.19
N LYS A 413 -23.90 -15.31 -17.01
CA LYS A 413 -25.30 -15.41 -16.60
C LYS A 413 -25.34 -16.29 -15.35
N SER A 414 -25.76 -15.74 -14.22
CA SER A 414 -25.92 -16.48 -12.97
C SER A 414 -27.38 -16.86 -12.81
N MET A 415 -27.65 -18.00 -12.16
CA MET A 415 -29.01 -18.34 -11.72
C MET A 415 -29.47 -17.50 -10.52
N LEU A 416 -28.55 -16.81 -9.82
CA LEU A 416 -28.86 -15.92 -8.70
C LEU A 416 -29.49 -14.62 -9.18
N LYS A 417 -30.31 -13.99 -8.33
CA LYS A 417 -30.80 -12.63 -8.60
C LYS A 417 -29.62 -11.64 -8.62
N PRO A 418 -29.67 -10.53 -9.38
CA PRO A 418 -28.55 -9.59 -9.48
C PRO A 418 -28.03 -9.06 -8.13
N LYS A 419 -28.93 -8.80 -7.17
CA LYS A 419 -28.56 -8.36 -5.81
C LYS A 419 -27.81 -9.45 -5.04
N GLU A 420 -28.31 -10.68 -5.07
CA GLU A 420 -27.68 -11.84 -4.41
C GLU A 420 -26.32 -12.15 -5.02
N LYS A 421 -26.21 -12.14 -6.36
CA LYS A 421 -24.93 -12.31 -7.07
C LYS A 421 -23.90 -11.26 -6.62
N ARG A 422 -24.28 -9.97 -6.58
CA ARG A 422 -23.39 -8.89 -6.12
C ARG A 422 -22.89 -9.13 -4.69
N GLN A 423 -23.74 -9.62 -3.79
CA GLN A 423 -23.35 -9.93 -2.42
C GLN A 423 -22.39 -11.13 -2.33
N VAL A 424 -22.63 -12.18 -3.11
CA VAL A 424 -21.72 -13.34 -3.22
C VAL A 424 -20.36 -12.89 -3.76
N ASP A 425 -20.35 -12.14 -4.87
CA ASP A 425 -19.12 -11.67 -5.50
C ASP A 425 -18.33 -10.72 -4.60
N TYR A 426 -19.02 -9.87 -3.82
CA TYR A 426 -18.36 -9.02 -2.83
C TYR A 426 -17.66 -9.84 -1.74
N THR A 427 -18.35 -10.86 -1.19
CA THR A 427 -17.79 -11.80 -0.19
C THR A 427 -16.56 -12.53 -0.76
N ARG A 428 -16.68 -13.06 -1.99
CA ARG A 428 -15.56 -13.70 -2.69
C ARG A 428 -14.37 -12.76 -2.85
N ARG A 429 -14.58 -11.53 -3.32
CA ARG A 429 -13.51 -10.55 -3.52
C ARG A 429 -12.77 -10.23 -2.23
N ILE A 430 -13.47 -10.04 -1.12
CA ILE A 430 -12.84 -9.80 0.19
C ILE A 430 -11.97 -10.99 0.60
N LEU A 431 -12.54 -12.20 0.58
CA LEU A 431 -11.83 -13.41 1.02
C LEU A 431 -10.65 -13.75 0.12
N VAL A 432 -10.84 -13.74 -1.21
CA VAL A 432 -9.76 -13.99 -2.17
C VAL A 432 -8.62 -13.02 -1.96
N TYR A 433 -8.90 -11.72 -1.80
CA TYR A 433 -7.86 -10.72 -1.55
C TYR A 433 -7.05 -11.01 -0.28
N GLN A 434 -7.72 -11.33 0.83
CA GLN A 434 -7.04 -11.58 2.11
C GLN A 434 -6.30 -12.93 2.10
N LEU A 435 -6.95 -14.01 1.64
CA LEU A 435 -6.35 -15.34 1.55
C LEU A 435 -5.18 -15.38 0.58
N PHE A 436 -5.18 -14.56 -0.47
CA PHE A 436 -4.04 -14.46 -1.40
C PHE A 436 -2.72 -14.12 -0.70
N HIS A 437 -2.75 -13.28 0.34
CA HIS A 437 -1.53 -12.94 1.09
C HIS A 437 -0.96 -14.14 1.85
N VAL A 438 -1.84 -15.00 2.38
CA VAL A 438 -1.44 -16.25 3.05
C VAL A 438 -1.01 -17.29 2.03
N TYR A 439 -1.70 -17.38 0.88
CA TYR A 439 -1.32 -18.25 -0.22
C TYR A 439 0.10 -17.93 -0.74
N GLU A 440 0.42 -16.65 -0.93
CA GLU A 440 1.78 -16.24 -1.29
C GLU A 440 2.82 -16.64 -0.24
N ALA A 441 2.48 -16.57 1.05
CA ALA A 441 3.35 -17.01 2.13
C ALA A 441 3.63 -18.51 2.07
N ILE A 442 2.60 -19.33 1.86
CA ILE A 442 2.72 -20.79 1.67
C ILE A 442 3.65 -21.07 0.49
N GLY A 443 3.41 -20.40 -0.64
CA GLY A 443 4.20 -20.55 -1.87
C GLY A 443 3.89 -21.84 -2.61
N GLU A 444 4.82 -22.27 -3.46
CA GLU A 444 4.67 -23.45 -4.31
C GLU A 444 5.75 -24.48 -3.99
N LYS A 445 5.35 -25.75 -3.99
CA LYS A 445 6.27 -26.87 -3.95
C LYS A 445 7.17 -26.83 -5.19
N GLN A 446 8.38 -27.39 -5.07
CA GLN A 446 9.24 -27.57 -6.23
C GLN A 446 8.53 -28.40 -7.31
N ILE A 447 8.26 -27.79 -8.46
CA ILE A 447 7.76 -28.47 -9.66
C ILE A 447 8.91 -28.56 -10.66
N ARG A 448 9.42 -29.78 -10.85
CA ARG A 448 10.52 -30.08 -11.80
C ARG A 448 11.78 -29.24 -11.50
N THR A 449 12.15 -28.36 -12.42
CA THR A 449 13.36 -27.54 -12.41
C THR A 449 13.18 -26.20 -11.68
N THR A 450 11.95 -25.81 -11.34
CA THR A 450 11.70 -24.55 -10.65
C THR A 450 11.95 -24.70 -9.16
N ALA A 451 12.82 -23.87 -8.59
CA ALA A 451 13.07 -23.87 -7.15
C ALA A 451 11.76 -23.59 -6.38
N PRO A 452 11.58 -24.19 -5.19
CA PRO A 452 10.44 -23.88 -4.34
C PRO A 452 10.47 -22.40 -3.95
N ILE A 453 9.28 -21.82 -3.72
CA ILE A 453 9.11 -20.43 -3.27
C ILE A 453 8.27 -20.41 -1.98
N GLY A 454 8.31 -19.30 -1.24
CA GLY A 454 7.55 -19.21 0.01
C GLY A 454 8.06 -20.12 1.11
N MET A 455 7.18 -20.52 2.02
CA MET A 455 7.50 -21.43 3.12
C MET A 455 8.00 -22.79 2.62
N TYR A 456 7.64 -23.22 1.41
CA TYR A 456 8.21 -24.43 0.81
C TYR A 456 9.72 -24.35 0.57
N ALA A 457 10.28 -23.15 0.38
CA ALA A 457 11.72 -22.98 0.30
C ALA A 457 12.42 -23.16 1.67
N ALA A 458 11.70 -22.94 2.77
CA ALA A 458 12.21 -23.15 4.13
C ALA A 458 12.24 -24.63 4.56
N VAL A 459 11.42 -25.50 3.94
CA VAL A 459 11.34 -26.93 4.25
C VAL A 459 12.70 -27.64 4.12
N VAL A 460 13.57 -27.17 3.24
CA VAL A 460 14.94 -27.70 3.08
C VAL A 460 15.73 -27.65 4.39
N GLN A 461 15.39 -26.73 5.28
CA GLN A 461 16.06 -26.53 6.58
C GLN A 461 15.28 -27.13 7.75
N ASP A 462 13.96 -27.26 7.62
CA ASP A 462 13.07 -27.83 8.64
C ASP A 462 12.08 -28.80 7.99
N ALA A 463 12.57 -29.99 7.66
CA ALA A 463 11.77 -31.04 7.04
C ALA A 463 10.66 -31.58 7.99
N ALA A 464 10.81 -31.41 9.30
CA ALA A 464 9.81 -31.85 10.27
C ALA A 464 8.50 -31.06 10.11
N GLY A 465 8.58 -29.77 9.77
CA GLY A 465 7.41 -28.93 9.55
C GLY A 465 6.68 -29.16 8.21
N GLN A 466 7.22 -29.96 7.29
CA GLN A 466 6.64 -30.15 5.96
C GLN A 466 5.20 -30.66 6.00
N VAL A 467 4.90 -31.59 6.91
CA VAL A 467 3.54 -32.18 7.02
C VAL A 467 2.51 -31.13 7.39
N ALA A 468 2.85 -30.20 8.29
CA ALA A 468 1.96 -29.10 8.67
C ALA A 468 1.75 -28.13 7.50
N LEU A 469 2.81 -27.80 6.77
CA LEU A 469 2.73 -26.92 5.60
C LEU A 469 1.90 -27.53 4.47
N ASP A 470 2.04 -28.83 4.23
CA ASP A 470 1.26 -29.57 3.22
C ASP A 470 -0.24 -29.56 3.53
N ARG A 471 -0.61 -29.85 4.78
CA ARG A 471 -2.02 -29.78 5.21
C ARG A 471 -2.59 -28.38 5.07
N LEU A 472 -1.81 -27.36 5.39
CA LEU A 472 -2.21 -25.97 5.21
C LEU A 472 -2.42 -25.62 3.74
N GLY A 473 -1.52 -26.05 2.86
CA GLY A 473 -1.62 -25.87 1.41
C GLY A 473 -2.85 -26.55 0.82
N ASP A 474 -3.16 -27.77 1.26
CA ASP A 474 -4.36 -28.51 0.85
C ASP A 474 -5.64 -27.78 1.28
N ALA A 475 -5.71 -27.33 2.54
CA ALA A 475 -6.85 -26.56 3.05
C ALA A 475 -7.04 -25.23 2.29
N MET A 476 -5.95 -24.53 1.99
CA MET A 476 -5.99 -23.30 1.18
C MET A 476 -6.51 -23.57 -0.23
N THR A 477 -6.11 -24.68 -0.86
CA THR A 477 -6.60 -25.08 -2.19
C THR A 477 -8.11 -25.31 -2.17
N VAL A 478 -8.61 -26.03 -1.17
CA VAL A 478 -10.07 -26.25 -1.01
C VAL A 478 -10.82 -24.93 -0.81
N LEU A 479 -10.29 -24.01 0.00
CA LEU A 479 -10.90 -22.69 0.20
C LEU A 479 -10.93 -21.87 -1.11
N ILE A 480 -9.85 -21.89 -1.89
CA ILE A 480 -9.79 -21.21 -3.19
C ILE A 480 -10.82 -21.82 -4.15
N ASP A 481 -10.96 -23.14 -4.18
CA ASP A 481 -11.96 -23.83 -5.01
C ASP A 481 -13.40 -23.49 -4.60
N ILE A 482 -13.68 -23.38 -3.30
CA ILE A 482 -15.00 -22.91 -2.78
C ILE A 482 -15.28 -21.47 -3.25
N LEU A 483 -14.26 -20.61 -3.28
CA LEU A 483 -14.37 -19.20 -3.66
C LEU A 483 -14.37 -18.96 -5.17
N ARG A 484 -14.02 -19.97 -5.97
CA ARG A 484 -13.93 -19.88 -7.42
C ARG A 484 -15.30 -19.49 -8.01
N ILE A 485 -15.28 -18.55 -8.95
CA ILE A 485 -16.46 -18.25 -9.75
C ILE A 485 -16.63 -19.41 -10.74
N PRO A 486 -17.78 -20.09 -10.77
CA PRO A 486 -18.02 -21.15 -11.72
C PRO A 486 -17.87 -20.66 -13.17
N GLU A 487 -17.16 -21.43 -13.98
CA GLU A 487 -16.98 -21.12 -15.39
C GLU A 487 -18.29 -21.39 -16.15
N PRO A 488 -18.67 -20.55 -17.14
CA PRO A 488 -19.80 -20.83 -18.00
C PRO A 488 -19.57 -22.14 -18.74
N ASP A 489 -20.64 -22.91 -18.94
CA ASP A 489 -20.57 -24.02 -19.88
C ASP A 489 -20.39 -23.48 -21.31
N ASP A 490 -19.83 -24.28 -22.22
CA ASP A 490 -19.66 -23.91 -23.64
C ASP A 490 -20.99 -23.55 -24.34
N LEU A 491 -22.13 -23.82 -23.68
CA LEU A 491 -23.48 -23.60 -24.15
C LEU A 491 -24.04 -22.23 -23.74
N GLY A 492 -23.28 -21.42 -22.99
CA GLY A 492 -23.69 -20.08 -22.53
C GLY A 492 -24.90 -20.10 -21.60
N LYS A 493 -25.16 -21.23 -20.93
CA LYS A 493 -26.26 -21.36 -19.99
C LYS A 493 -25.92 -20.67 -18.67
N PRO A 494 -26.93 -20.18 -17.94
CA PRO A 494 -26.68 -19.64 -16.62
C PRO A 494 -26.04 -20.69 -15.72
N VAL A 495 -24.97 -20.33 -15.02
CA VAL A 495 -24.27 -21.24 -14.13
C VAL A 495 -24.96 -21.29 -12.78
N ALA A 496 -25.13 -22.49 -12.23
CA ALA A 496 -25.60 -22.66 -10.87
C ALA A 496 -24.47 -22.24 -9.92
N GLU A 497 -24.72 -21.17 -9.16
CA GLU A 497 -23.79 -20.66 -8.15
C GLU A 497 -24.41 -20.81 -6.76
N PRO A 498 -23.63 -21.16 -5.72
CA PRO A 498 -24.14 -21.15 -4.36
C PRO A 498 -24.56 -19.72 -3.97
N ASN A 499 -25.67 -19.61 -3.25
CA ASN A 499 -26.02 -18.35 -2.61
C ASN A 499 -24.98 -18.03 -1.50
N ARG A 500 -25.03 -16.79 -0.99
CA ARG A 500 -24.06 -16.31 0.00
C ARG A 500 -24.01 -17.18 1.26
N ASP A 501 -25.14 -17.76 1.68
CA ASP A 501 -25.22 -18.55 2.91
C ASP A 501 -24.61 -19.94 2.71
N THR A 502 -24.94 -20.62 1.60
CA THR A 502 -24.33 -21.89 1.23
C THR A 502 -22.82 -21.76 1.01
N LEU A 503 -22.36 -20.63 0.44
CA LEU A 503 -20.94 -20.34 0.31
C LEU A 503 -20.26 -20.25 1.69
N LEU A 504 -20.83 -19.48 2.61
CA LEU A 504 -20.27 -19.29 3.95
C LEU A 504 -20.36 -20.55 4.81
N GLU A 505 -21.38 -21.38 4.64
CA GLU A 505 -21.47 -22.70 5.29
C GLU A 505 -20.35 -23.63 4.82
N SER A 506 -20.04 -23.61 3.51
CA SER A 506 -18.93 -24.39 2.93
C SER A 506 -17.57 -23.92 3.48
N ILE A 507 -17.37 -22.60 3.57
CA ILE A 507 -16.19 -22.01 4.20
C ILE A 507 -16.11 -22.39 5.67
N ALA A 508 -17.22 -22.27 6.42
CA ALA A 508 -17.31 -22.61 7.83
C ALA A 508 -16.96 -24.09 8.09
N ALA A 509 -17.40 -25.00 7.21
CA ALA A 509 -17.06 -26.41 7.31
C ALA A 509 -15.56 -26.65 7.11
N GLU A 510 -14.94 -25.98 6.15
CA GLU A 510 -13.51 -26.13 5.88
C GLU A 510 -12.64 -25.56 7.01
N ILE A 511 -12.98 -24.37 7.53
CA ILE A 511 -12.22 -23.79 8.66
C ILE A 511 -12.30 -24.64 9.93
N ARG A 512 -13.41 -25.35 10.18
CA ARG A 512 -13.48 -26.29 11.32
C ARG A 512 -12.50 -27.45 11.19
N LYS A 513 -12.28 -27.95 9.96
CA LYS A 513 -11.24 -28.95 9.72
C LYS A 513 -9.86 -28.36 10.00
N LEU A 514 -9.59 -27.17 9.47
CA LEU A 514 -8.32 -26.48 9.68
C LEU A 514 -8.04 -26.20 11.18
N GLU A 515 -9.05 -25.75 11.92
CA GLU A 515 -8.96 -25.53 13.37
C GLU A 515 -8.57 -26.80 14.14
N SER A 516 -9.13 -27.95 13.77
CA SER A 516 -8.81 -29.24 14.41
C SER A 516 -7.34 -29.66 14.23
N PHE A 517 -6.65 -29.10 13.23
CA PHE A 517 -5.24 -29.36 12.96
C PHE A 517 -4.32 -28.33 13.61
N VAL A 518 -4.76 -27.07 13.68
CA VAL A 518 -3.91 -25.93 14.04
C VAL A 518 -3.96 -25.63 15.54
N ILE A 519 -5.10 -25.87 16.18
CA ILE A 519 -5.27 -25.70 17.62
C ILE A 519 -5.03 -27.06 18.26
N PRO A 520 -3.90 -27.29 18.96
CA PRO A 520 -3.74 -28.53 19.72
C PRO A 520 -4.90 -28.61 20.71
N VAL A 521 -5.68 -29.69 20.63
CA VAL A 521 -6.67 -30.02 21.65
C VAL A 521 -5.89 -30.09 22.95
N GLU A 522 -6.14 -29.15 23.89
CA GLU A 522 -5.59 -29.25 25.23
C GLU A 522 -5.95 -30.63 25.76
N THR A 523 -4.98 -31.54 25.81
CA THR A 523 -5.20 -32.83 26.45
C THR A 523 -5.52 -32.50 27.90
N PRO A 524 -6.72 -32.88 28.40
CA PRO A 524 -7.05 -32.65 29.79
C PRO A 524 -5.90 -33.23 30.63
N PRO A 525 -5.41 -32.49 31.64
CA PRO A 525 -4.29 -32.97 32.45
C PRO A 525 -4.66 -34.37 32.94
N GLU A 526 -3.83 -35.35 32.61
CA GLU A 526 -3.95 -36.69 33.19
C GLU A 526 -4.08 -36.48 34.69
N THR A 527 -5.26 -36.79 35.24
CA THR A 527 -5.45 -36.90 36.67
C THR A 527 -4.48 -37.97 37.16
N VAL A 528 -3.31 -37.53 37.61
CA VAL A 528 -2.41 -38.34 38.42
C VAL A 528 -3.22 -38.70 39.66
N THR A 529 -3.79 -39.90 39.66
CA THR A 529 -4.31 -40.52 40.86
C THR A 529 -3.15 -40.68 41.82
N ALA A 530 -2.99 -39.72 42.72
CA ALA A 530 -2.09 -39.84 43.84
C ALA A 530 -2.62 -40.96 44.74
N ASP A 531 -1.91 -42.09 44.74
CA ASP A 531 -2.08 -43.12 45.77
C ASP A 531 -1.86 -42.47 47.14
N ALA A 532 -2.90 -42.53 47.97
CA ALA A 532 -2.91 -42.01 49.32
C ALA A 532 -2.01 -42.85 50.23
N PRO A 533 -1.06 -42.26 50.98
CA PRO A 533 -0.38 -42.98 52.05
C PRO A 533 -1.27 -43.07 53.29
N ALA A 534 -1.26 -44.25 53.90
CA ALA A 534 -2.02 -44.58 55.10
C ALA A 534 -1.65 -43.73 56.33
N ALA A 535 -2.66 -43.45 57.14
CA ALA A 535 -2.61 -42.68 58.36
C ALA A 535 -1.68 -43.27 59.44
N SER A 536 -0.94 -42.40 60.13
CA SER A 536 -0.46 -42.66 61.50
C SER A 536 -0.50 -41.39 62.37
N VAL A 537 -1.42 -41.45 63.35
CA VAL A 537 -1.49 -40.92 64.73
C VAL A 537 -0.72 -39.63 65.13
N PRO A 538 -1.36 -38.68 65.84
CA PRO A 538 -0.73 -37.47 66.38
C PRO A 538 -0.13 -37.68 67.79
N GLY A 539 1.05 -37.13 68.02
CA GLY A 539 1.71 -37.09 69.34
C GLY A 539 2.50 -35.80 69.56
N ALA A 540 1.91 -34.91 70.35
CA ALA A 540 2.52 -33.95 71.29
C ALA A 540 3.70 -33.03 70.88
N LEU A 541 3.44 -31.72 71.02
CA LEU A 541 4.34 -30.60 71.42
C LEU A 541 5.33 -31.00 72.56
N PRO A 542 6.47 -30.29 72.83
CA PRO A 542 6.55 -28.81 72.88
C PRO A 542 7.90 -28.10 72.56
N GLY A 543 7.82 -26.76 72.46
CA GLY A 543 8.89 -25.78 72.76
C GLY A 543 9.95 -25.62 71.66
N SER A 544 10.26 -24.44 71.12
CA SER A 544 10.20 -23.06 71.65
C SER A 544 10.19 -22.09 70.48
#